data_AF-A0AAU6EC72-F1
#
_entry.id   AF-A0AAU6EC72-F1
#
_cell.length_a   1.000
_cell.length_b   1.000
_cell.length_c   1.000
_cell.angle_alpha   90.00
_cell.angle_beta   90.00
_cell.angle_gamma   90.00
#
_symmetry.space_group_name_H-M   'P 1'
#
loop_
_entity.id
_entity.type
_entity.pdbx_description
1 polymer ?
#
loop_
_entity_poly.entity_id
_entity_poly.type
_entity_poly.pdbx_seq_one_letter_code
_entity_poly.pdbx_strand_id
1 'polypeptide(L)'
;MALHIVGQQISATVAFVVFDRIAAATGAIPAPDGVIRLGAERLRECGLSRAKAAYVLDLAQRQASGLIDIENMAPLDDDEVIAALTEVRGVGLWSAQTFLIHQLHRPDVLPAGDGGIRRAIRETWKLRELPAVGEVRDMAAEWAPYRSYAAALLWRSLRPAGEPSDPKARALSREATTTGSRTSPAPTRAPSHPGQA
;
A
#
# COMPACT_ATOMS: atom_id res chain seq x y z
N MET A 1 -9.66 4.73 -3.16
CA MET A 1 -9.40 4.79 -1.70
C MET A 1 -9.42 3.42 -1.00
N ALA A 2 -10.44 2.56 -1.21
CA ALA A 2 -10.54 1.28 -0.50
C ALA A 2 -9.26 0.42 -0.52
N LEU A 3 -8.60 0.28 -1.69
CA LEU A 3 -7.33 -0.45 -1.81
C LEU A 3 -6.21 0.12 -0.92
N HIS A 4 -6.15 1.44 -0.69
CA HIS A 4 -5.17 2.03 0.22
C HIS A 4 -5.41 1.58 1.67
N ILE A 5 -6.67 1.52 2.11
CA ILE A 5 -7.05 1.02 3.44
C ILE A 5 -6.69 -0.47 3.56
N VAL A 6 -7.05 -1.26 2.54
CA VAL A 6 -6.72 -2.70 2.50
C VAL A 6 -5.20 -2.91 2.61
N GLY A 7 -4.40 -2.12 1.89
CA GLY A 7 -2.95 -2.26 1.82
C GLY A 7 -2.14 -1.79 3.03
N GLN A 8 -2.77 -1.12 4.02
CA GLN A 8 -2.04 -0.63 5.20
C GLN A 8 -1.27 -1.77 5.91
N GLN A 9 0.02 -1.58 6.21
CA GLN A 9 0.85 -2.55 6.96
C GLN A 9 0.98 -3.95 6.34
N ILE A 10 0.60 -4.16 5.08
CA ILE A 10 0.77 -5.44 4.37
C ILE A 10 1.50 -5.22 3.04
N SER A 11 1.97 -6.30 2.41
CA SER A 11 2.58 -6.20 1.09
C SER A 11 1.53 -5.85 0.04
N ALA A 12 1.97 -5.19 -1.05
CA ALA A 12 1.11 -4.90 -2.19
C ALA A 12 0.46 -6.17 -2.76
N THR A 13 1.20 -7.29 -2.81
CA THR A 13 0.67 -8.59 -3.25
C THR A 13 -0.54 -9.02 -2.44
N VAL A 14 -0.41 -9.02 -1.11
CA VAL A 14 -1.51 -9.42 -0.21
C VAL A 14 -2.67 -8.44 -0.33
N ALA A 15 -2.39 -7.14 -0.49
CA ALA A 15 -3.41 -6.13 -0.68
C ALA A 15 -4.24 -6.39 -1.94
N PHE A 16 -3.61 -6.70 -3.08
CA PHE A 16 -4.31 -7.04 -4.32
C PHE A 16 -5.10 -8.34 -4.19
N VAL A 17 -4.53 -9.39 -3.59
CA VAL A 17 -5.25 -10.65 -3.36
C VAL A 17 -6.50 -10.45 -2.51
N VAL A 18 -6.42 -9.68 -1.43
CA VAL A 18 -7.59 -9.37 -0.59
C VAL A 18 -8.60 -8.51 -1.35
N PHE A 19 -8.14 -7.53 -2.13
CA PHE A 19 -9.01 -6.69 -2.93
C PHE A 19 -9.76 -7.49 -4.03
N ASP A 20 -9.06 -8.40 -4.71
CA ASP A 20 -9.65 -9.29 -5.73
C ASP A 20 -10.71 -10.23 -5.11
N ARG A 21 -10.49 -10.70 -3.88
CA ARG A 21 -11.51 -11.48 -3.14
C ARG A 21 -12.75 -10.65 -2.82
N ILE A 22 -12.59 -9.39 -2.42
CA ILE A 22 -13.71 -8.48 -2.18
C ILE A 22 -14.46 -8.22 -3.49
N ALA A 23 -13.73 -8.00 -4.59
CA ALA A 23 -14.32 -7.82 -5.92
C ALA A 23 -15.13 -9.06 -6.35
N ALA A 24 -14.58 -10.26 -6.18
CA ALA A 24 -15.28 -11.51 -6.45
C ALA A 24 -16.54 -11.67 -5.57
N ALA A 25 -16.46 -11.31 -4.28
CA ALA A 25 -17.59 -11.39 -3.35
C ALA A 25 -18.70 -10.37 -3.66
N THR A 26 -18.36 -9.23 -4.27
CA THR A 26 -19.32 -8.20 -4.70
C THR A 26 -19.80 -8.38 -6.14
N GLY A 27 -19.14 -9.26 -6.91
CA GLY A 27 -19.44 -9.53 -8.33
C GLY A 27 -18.92 -8.47 -9.31
N ALA A 28 -18.21 -7.44 -8.82
CA ALA A 28 -17.69 -6.34 -9.61
C ALA A 28 -16.54 -5.64 -8.87
N ILE A 29 -16.01 -4.55 -9.43
CA ILE A 29 -15.13 -3.66 -8.65
C ILE A 29 -15.92 -3.15 -7.43
N PRO A 30 -15.36 -3.19 -6.21
CA PRO A 30 -16.10 -2.85 -5.00
C PRO A 30 -16.63 -1.41 -5.01
N ALA A 31 -17.93 -1.26 -5.24
CA ALA A 31 -18.67 -0.01 -5.13
C ALA A 31 -19.32 0.13 -3.74
N PRO A 32 -19.66 1.35 -3.28
CA PRO A 32 -20.21 1.59 -1.93
C PRO A 32 -21.34 0.65 -1.54
N ASP A 33 -22.39 0.56 -2.37
CA ASP A 33 -23.55 -0.29 -2.09
C ASP A 33 -23.22 -1.79 -2.02
N GLY A 34 -22.28 -2.23 -2.87
CA GLY A 34 -21.80 -3.62 -2.87
C GLY A 34 -21.07 -3.96 -1.59
N VAL A 35 -20.19 -3.06 -1.13
CA VAL A 35 -19.45 -3.20 0.13
C VAL A 35 -20.39 -3.18 1.34
N ILE A 36 -21.37 -2.27 1.36
CA ILE A 36 -22.37 -2.17 2.43
C ILE A 36 -23.20 -3.46 2.52
N ARG A 37 -23.69 -3.96 1.37
CA ARG A 37 -24.46 -5.20 1.30
C ARG A 37 -23.67 -6.42 1.74
N LEU A 38 -22.38 -6.47 1.40
CA LEU A 38 -21.48 -7.54 1.82
C LEU A 38 -21.31 -7.56 3.34
N GLY A 39 -21.16 -6.38 3.94
CA GLY A 39 -21.07 -6.22 5.40
C GLY A 39 -19.72 -6.64 6.00
N ALA A 40 -19.51 -6.29 7.27
CA ALA A 40 -18.21 -6.43 7.94
C ALA A 40 -17.72 -7.89 8.06
N GLU A 41 -18.60 -8.84 8.34
CA GLU A 41 -18.19 -10.25 8.53
C GLU A 41 -17.69 -10.88 7.23
N ARG A 42 -18.39 -10.68 6.12
CA ARG A 42 -17.95 -11.18 4.81
C ARG A 42 -16.70 -10.47 4.30
N LEU A 43 -16.53 -9.18 4.61
CA LEU A 43 -15.28 -8.46 4.37
C LEU A 43 -14.10 -9.09 5.12
N ARG A 44 -14.33 -9.58 6.35
CA ARG A 44 -13.30 -10.32 7.11
C ARG A 44 -13.00 -11.68 6.48
N GLU A 45 -14.01 -12.39 6.00
CA GLU A 45 -13.81 -13.66 5.25
C GLU A 45 -12.99 -13.46 3.97
N CYS A 46 -13.01 -12.27 3.37
CA CYS A 46 -12.14 -11.93 2.24
C CYS A 46 -10.66 -11.73 2.65
N GLY A 47 -10.35 -11.68 3.95
CA GLY A 47 -9.00 -11.55 4.48
C GLY A 47 -8.71 -10.22 5.18
N LEU A 48 -9.71 -9.37 5.41
CA LEU A 48 -9.52 -8.15 6.19
C LEU A 48 -9.47 -8.43 7.69
N SER A 49 -8.65 -7.66 8.39
CA SER A 49 -8.73 -7.57 9.85
C SER A 49 -10.05 -6.94 10.27
N ARG A 50 -10.47 -7.15 11.52
CA ARG A 50 -11.68 -6.52 12.08
C ARG A 50 -11.67 -4.99 11.92
N ALA A 51 -10.53 -4.36 12.19
CA ALA A 51 -10.36 -2.92 12.05
C ALA A 51 -10.52 -2.46 10.59
N LYS A 52 -9.82 -3.09 9.64
CA LYS A 52 -9.90 -2.73 8.22
C LYS A 52 -11.26 -2.99 7.61
N ALA A 53 -11.95 -4.07 8.02
CA ALA A 53 -13.33 -4.31 7.61
C ALA A 53 -14.25 -3.16 8.05
N ALA A 54 -14.09 -2.68 9.29
CA ALA A 54 -14.84 -1.51 9.77
C ALA A 54 -14.48 -0.22 9.01
N TYR A 55 -13.21 -0.01 8.66
CA TYR A 55 -12.76 1.18 7.92
C TYR A 55 -13.28 1.21 6.49
N VAL A 56 -13.21 0.08 5.78
CA VAL A 56 -13.74 -0.05 4.41
C VAL A 56 -15.26 0.11 4.40
N LEU A 57 -15.96 -0.43 5.42
CA LEU A 57 -17.40 -0.26 5.55
C LEU A 57 -17.79 1.20 5.88
N ASP A 58 -17.08 1.86 6.79
CA ASP A 58 -17.28 3.29 7.12
C ASP A 58 -17.10 4.18 5.89
N LEU A 59 -16.04 3.96 5.11
CA LEU A 59 -15.81 4.64 3.83
C LEU A 59 -17.00 4.46 2.87
N ALA A 60 -17.46 3.21 2.70
CA ALA A 60 -18.58 2.91 1.81
C ALA A 60 -19.88 3.61 2.27
N GLN A 61 -20.17 3.60 3.57
CA GLN A 61 -21.34 4.26 4.15
C GLN A 61 -21.29 5.78 3.97
N ARG A 62 -20.13 6.40 4.19
CA ARG A 62 -19.95 7.85 3.98
C ARG A 62 -20.14 8.22 2.50
N GLN A 63 -19.63 7.40 1.58
CA GLN A 63 -19.81 7.65 0.15
C GLN A 63 -21.27 7.47 -0.29
N ALA A 64 -21.94 6.41 0.17
CA ALA A 64 -23.35 6.16 -0.14
C ALA A 64 -24.31 7.22 0.45
N SER A 65 -23.93 7.85 1.56
CA SER A 65 -24.70 8.95 2.17
C SER A 65 -24.37 10.34 1.62
N GLY A 66 -23.39 10.45 0.71
CA GLY A 66 -22.94 11.73 0.16
C GLY A 66 -22.09 12.58 1.13
N LEU A 67 -21.69 12.03 2.28
CA LEU A 67 -20.79 12.71 3.22
C LEU A 67 -19.36 12.85 2.67
N ILE A 68 -18.98 12.01 1.70
CA ILE A 68 -17.71 12.11 1.00
C ILE A 68 -17.88 11.65 -0.44
N ASP A 69 -17.37 12.43 -1.38
CA ASP A 69 -17.31 12.05 -2.79
C ASP A 69 -15.85 11.85 -3.19
N ILE A 70 -15.37 10.61 -3.05
CA ILE A 70 -13.99 10.24 -3.39
C ILE A 70 -13.70 10.41 -4.88
N GLU A 71 -14.72 10.32 -5.74
CA GLU A 71 -14.60 10.38 -7.19
C GLU A 71 -14.48 11.82 -7.69
N ASN A 72 -14.96 12.79 -6.90
CA ASN A 72 -14.96 14.22 -7.24
C ASN A 72 -14.07 15.08 -6.31
N MET A 73 -12.91 14.57 -5.90
CA MET A 73 -11.96 15.31 -5.04
C MET A 73 -10.97 16.19 -5.82
N ALA A 74 -10.82 16.00 -7.13
CA ALA A 74 -9.82 16.72 -7.93
C ALA A 74 -9.94 18.27 -7.90
N PRO A 75 -11.16 18.86 -7.82
CA PRO A 75 -11.31 20.31 -7.71
C PRO A 75 -10.93 20.92 -6.35
N LEU A 76 -10.93 20.12 -5.29
CA LEU A 76 -10.68 20.57 -3.91
C LEU A 76 -9.19 20.84 -3.69
N ASP A 77 -8.85 21.75 -2.79
CA ASP A 77 -7.45 21.94 -2.39
C ASP A 77 -6.92 20.77 -1.52
N ASP A 78 -5.61 20.73 -1.32
CA ASP A 78 -4.97 19.62 -0.60
C ASP A 78 -5.43 19.51 0.87
N ASP A 79 -5.71 20.64 1.53
CA ASP A 79 -6.13 20.69 2.93
C ASP A 79 -7.59 20.25 3.08
N GLU A 80 -8.47 20.64 2.16
CA GLU A 80 -9.86 20.20 2.06
C GLU A 80 -9.94 18.68 1.85
N VAL A 81 -9.14 18.13 0.94
CA VAL A 81 -9.08 16.69 0.70
C VAL A 81 -8.55 15.96 1.93
N ILE A 82 -7.52 16.48 2.60
CA ILE A 82 -7.00 15.89 3.84
C ILE A 82 -8.09 15.88 4.91
N ALA A 83 -8.75 17.02 5.16
CA ALA A 83 -9.81 17.13 6.15
C ALA A 83 -10.91 16.10 5.89
N ALA A 84 -11.45 16.06 4.67
CA ALA A 84 -12.50 15.12 4.27
C ALA A 84 -12.07 13.65 4.43
N LEU A 85 -10.86 13.30 4.00
CA LEU A 85 -10.35 11.93 4.10
C LEU A 85 -10.10 11.51 5.55
N THR A 86 -9.62 12.41 6.41
CA THR A 86 -9.33 12.08 7.81
C THR A 86 -10.56 11.86 8.68
N GLU A 87 -11.75 12.23 8.20
CA GLU A 87 -13.01 11.86 8.83
C GLU A 87 -13.33 10.37 8.68
N VAL A 88 -12.78 9.71 7.65
CA VAL A 88 -12.97 8.28 7.43
C VAL A 88 -12.19 7.49 8.49
N ARG A 89 -12.87 6.56 9.17
CA ARG A 89 -12.26 5.77 10.24
C ARG A 89 -11.04 5.00 9.70
N GLY A 90 -9.89 5.14 10.37
CA GLY A 90 -8.65 4.45 9.98
C GLY A 90 -7.86 5.15 8.86
N VAL A 91 -8.30 6.33 8.43
CA VAL A 91 -7.56 7.20 7.50
C VAL A 91 -6.96 8.34 8.30
N GLY A 92 -5.63 8.32 8.49
CA GLY A 92 -4.90 9.43 9.08
C GLY A 92 -4.23 10.32 8.03
N LEU A 93 -3.56 11.37 8.48
CA LEU A 93 -2.84 12.33 7.64
C LEU A 93 -1.94 11.64 6.59
N TRP A 94 -1.14 10.66 7.01
CA TRP A 94 -0.26 9.93 6.10
C TRP A 94 -1.02 9.24 4.96
N SER A 95 -2.16 8.60 5.26
CA SER A 95 -3.00 7.94 4.26
C SER A 95 -3.62 8.96 3.30
N ALA A 96 -4.07 10.11 3.82
CA ALA A 96 -4.64 11.18 3.01
C ALA A 96 -3.57 11.80 2.08
N GLN A 97 -2.37 12.09 2.58
CA GLN A 97 -1.25 12.59 1.76
C GLN A 97 -0.83 11.57 0.69
N THR A 98 -0.85 10.28 1.03
CA THR A 98 -0.57 9.21 0.06
C THR A 98 -1.66 9.12 -1.03
N PHE A 99 -2.91 9.42 -0.68
CA PHE A 99 -4.02 9.54 -1.65
C PHE A 99 -3.81 10.74 -2.58
N LEU A 100 -3.42 11.91 -2.06
CA LEU A 100 -3.11 13.09 -2.87
C LEU A 100 -2.04 12.78 -3.93
N ILE A 101 -0.99 12.05 -3.55
CA ILE A 101 0.12 11.68 -4.46
C ILE A 101 -0.33 10.65 -5.51
N HIS A 102 -0.93 9.55 -5.08
CA HIS A 102 -1.18 8.41 -5.97
C HIS A 102 -2.48 8.52 -6.77
N GLN A 103 -3.52 9.16 -6.22
CA GLN A 103 -4.84 9.21 -6.83
C GLN A 103 -5.15 10.56 -7.46
N LEU A 104 -4.74 11.67 -6.83
CA LEU A 104 -4.94 13.01 -7.38
C LEU A 104 -3.70 13.56 -8.11
N HIS A 105 -2.58 12.83 -8.07
CA HIS A 105 -1.32 13.21 -8.71
C HIS A 105 -0.86 14.63 -8.35
N ARG A 106 -1.13 15.07 -7.11
CA ARG A 106 -0.69 16.37 -6.61
C ARG A 106 0.84 16.44 -6.61
N PRO A 107 1.46 17.47 -7.22
CA PRO A 107 2.91 17.48 -7.43
C PRO A 107 3.71 17.83 -6.17
N ASP A 108 3.07 18.46 -5.18
CA ASP A 108 3.79 19.14 -4.09
C ASP A 108 3.39 18.68 -2.68
N VAL A 109 3.24 17.36 -2.49
CA VAL A 109 2.84 16.75 -1.21
C VAL A 109 4.00 15.95 -0.62
N LEU A 110 4.24 16.13 0.69
CA LEU A 110 5.28 15.42 1.42
C LEU A 110 4.71 14.68 2.65
N PRO A 111 4.67 13.33 2.61
CA PRO A 111 4.38 12.52 3.79
C PRO A 111 5.58 12.46 4.74
N ALA A 112 5.93 13.58 5.38
CA ALA A 112 7.15 13.70 6.21
C ALA A 112 7.20 12.70 7.38
N GLY A 113 6.04 12.24 7.86
CA GLY A 113 5.92 11.20 8.88
C GLY A 113 6.16 9.77 8.38
N ASP A 114 6.27 9.56 7.05
CA ASP A 114 6.43 8.24 6.46
C ASP A 114 7.78 7.61 6.85
N GLY A 115 7.71 6.42 7.44
CA GLY A 115 8.91 5.69 7.87
C GLY A 115 9.80 5.25 6.70
N GLY A 116 9.24 5.09 5.50
CA GLY A 116 9.99 4.82 4.27
C GLY A 116 10.80 6.04 3.85
N ILE A 117 10.16 7.19 3.67
CA ILE A 117 10.80 8.48 3.32
C ILE A 117 11.90 8.81 4.32
N ARG A 118 11.60 8.73 5.63
CA ARG A 118 12.60 9.02 6.67
C ARG A 118 13.82 8.09 6.59
N ARG A 119 13.59 6.80 6.32
CA ARG A 119 14.66 5.80 6.14
C ARG A 119 15.46 6.07 4.87
N ALA A 120 14.79 6.37 3.77
CA ALA A 120 15.40 6.70 2.49
C ALA A 120 16.29 7.93 2.61
N ILE A 121 15.83 8.99 3.29
CA ILE A 121 16.62 10.19 3.55
C ILE A 121 17.86 9.83 4.37
N ARG A 122 17.72 9.06 5.46
CA ARG A 122 18.87 8.61 6.24
C ARG A 122 19.91 7.88 5.39
N GLU A 123 19.47 6.96 4.52
CA GLU A 123 20.36 6.16 3.68
C GLU A 123 21.01 6.98 2.56
N THR A 124 20.23 7.83 1.89
CA THR A 124 20.71 8.68 0.78
C THR A 124 21.68 9.76 1.26
N TRP A 125 21.40 10.43 2.38
CA TRP A 125 22.27 11.47 2.96
C TRP A 125 23.27 10.94 3.99
N LYS A 126 23.32 9.62 4.20
CA LYS A 126 24.23 8.95 5.17
C LYS A 126 24.14 9.54 6.59
N LEU A 127 22.92 9.88 7.01
CA LEU A 127 22.67 10.42 8.34
C LEU A 127 22.89 9.33 9.40
N ARG A 128 23.44 9.73 10.56
CA ARG A 128 23.68 8.82 11.68
C ARG A 128 22.37 8.29 12.29
N GLU A 129 21.37 9.15 12.37
CA GLU A 129 20.08 8.86 13.00
C GLU A 129 18.93 9.00 12.00
N LEU A 130 17.77 8.47 12.36
CA LEU A 130 16.55 8.62 11.55
C LEU A 130 16.03 10.05 11.73
N PRO A 131 15.95 10.87 10.66
CA PRO A 131 15.56 12.28 10.80
C PRO A 131 14.16 12.39 11.39
N ALA A 132 13.96 13.38 12.26
CA ALA A 132 12.66 13.77 12.79
C ALA A 132 11.76 14.34 11.69
N VAL A 133 10.45 14.39 11.95
CA VAL A 133 9.47 14.89 10.97
C VAL A 133 9.74 16.35 10.60
N GLY A 134 10.21 17.17 11.55
CA GLY A 134 10.62 18.56 11.32
C GLY A 134 11.81 18.65 10.36
N GLU A 135 12.88 17.89 10.64
CA GLU A 135 14.08 17.87 9.78
C GLU A 135 13.75 17.42 8.35
N VAL A 136 12.86 16.43 8.17
CA VAL A 136 12.39 16.03 6.83
C VAL A 136 11.67 17.16 6.12
N ARG A 137 10.86 17.97 6.84
CA ARG A 137 10.18 19.12 6.23
C ARG A 137 11.16 20.22 5.85
N ASP A 138 12.14 20.50 6.70
CA ASP A 138 13.16 21.52 6.43
C ASP A 138 14.00 21.16 5.21
N MET A 139 14.48 19.90 5.12
CA MET A 139 15.19 19.41 3.94
C MET A 139 14.33 19.47 2.67
N ALA A 140 13.04 19.18 2.80
CA ALA A 140 12.13 19.12 1.66
C ALA A 140 11.64 20.49 1.17
N ALA A 141 11.93 21.57 1.89
CA ALA A 141 11.60 22.92 1.45
C ALA A 141 12.23 23.24 0.09
N GLU A 142 13.44 22.75 -0.17
CA GLU A 142 14.16 22.90 -1.45
C GLU A 142 13.57 22.07 -2.59
N TRP A 143 12.68 21.11 -2.30
CA TRP A 143 12.09 20.22 -3.31
C TRP A 143 10.77 20.75 -3.86
N ALA A 144 10.26 21.87 -3.31
CA ALA A 144 9.08 22.53 -3.86
C ALA A 144 9.36 23.07 -5.27
N PRO A 145 8.38 23.05 -6.20
CA PRO A 145 6.99 22.61 -6.02
C PRO A 145 6.76 21.13 -6.39
N TYR A 146 7.77 20.27 -6.23
CA TYR A 146 7.79 18.88 -6.72
C TYR A 146 8.06 17.86 -5.61
N ARG A 147 7.63 18.15 -4.38
CA ARG A 147 7.85 17.27 -3.21
C ARG A 147 7.31 15.84 -3.41
N SER A 148 6.24 15.65 -4.18
CA SER A 148 5.69 14.32 -4.49
C SER A 148 6.64 13.50 -5.36
N TYR A 149 7.37 14.14 -6.28
CA TYR A 149 8.38 13.47 -7.11
C TYR A 149 9.58 13.03 -6.26
N ALA A 150 10.03 13.89 -5.34
CA ALA A 150 11.06 13.53 -4.37
C ALA A 150 10.62 12.34 -3.50
N ALA A 151 9.40 12.36 -2.98
CA ALA A 151 8.83 11.22 -2.23
C ALA A 151 8.82 9.92 -3.05
N ALA A 152 8.43 9.97 -4.33
CA ALA A 152 8.44 8.81 -5.22
C ALA A 152 9.86 8.25 -5.44
N LEU A 153 10.87 9.12 -5.60
CA LEU A 153 12.27 8.73 -5.73
C LEU A 153 12.81 8.11 -4.43
N LEU A 154 12.44 8.66 -3.28
CA LEU A 154 12.81 8.11 -1.96
C LEU A 154 12.19 6.73 -1.73
N TRP A 155 10.92 6.51 -2.08
CA TRP A 155 10.36 5.16 -2.05
C TRP A 155 11.00 4.21 -3.07
N ARG A 156 11.48 4.72 -4.21
CA ARG A 156 12.25 3.91 -5.18
C ARG A 156 13.61 3.52 -4.64
N SER A 157 14.32 4.39 -3.93
CA SER A 157 15.69 4.11 -3.46
C SER A 157 15.77 2.97 -2.46
N LEU A 158 14.69 2.70 -1.72
CA LEU A 158 14.58 1.57 -0.80
C LEU A 158 14.38 0.20 -1.48
N ARG A 159 14.19 0.17 -2.80
CA ARG A 159 13.97 -1.07 -3.55
C ARG A 159 15.28 -1.64 -4.09
N PRO A 160 15.44 -2.98 -4.13
CA PRO A 160 16.55 -3.62 -4.82
C PRO A 160 16.64 -3.23 -6.29
N ALA A 161 17.86 -3.19 -6.82
CA ALA A 161 18.10 -2.94 -8.24
C ALA A 161 17.45 -4.04 -9.11
N GLY A 162 16.93 -3.64 -10.27
CA GLY A 162 16.28 -4.56 -11.22
C GLY A 162 14.82 -4.89 -10.91
N GLU A 163 14.26 -4.42 -9.79
CA GLU A 163 12.87 -4.70 -9.45
C GLU A 163 11.88 -3.87 -10.30
N PRO A 164 10.81 -4.46 -10.86
CA PRO A 164 9.82 -3.75 -11.68
C PRO A 164 9.21 -2.50 -11.02
N SER A 165 8.87 -1.50 -11.82
CA SER A 165 8.20 -0.28 -11.35
C SER A 165 6.71 -0.49 -11.06
N ASP A 166 6.06 -1.45 -11.71
CA ASP A 166 4.66 -1.80 -11.50
C ASP A 166 4.47 -2.63 -10.21
N PRO A 167 3.61 -2.20 -9.27
CA PRO A 167 3.38 -2.92 -8.00
C PRO A 167 2.86 -4.36 -8.16
N LYS A 168 2.01 -4.60 -9.15
CA LYS A 168 1.43 -5.92 -9.43
C LYS A 168 2.47 -6.82 -10.11
N ALA A 169 3.23 -6.31 -11.06
CA ALA A 169 4.34 -7.04 -11.66
C ALA A 169 5.38 -7.44 -10.61
N ARG A 170 5.74 -6.51 -9.69
CA ARG A 170 6.62 -6.83 -8.55
C ARG A 170 6.06 -7.93 -7.66
N ALA A 171 4.78 -7.78 -7.30
CA ALA A 171 4.07 -8.73 -6.46
C ALA A 171 4.16 -10.15 -7.04
N LEU A 172 3.94 -10.28 -8.34
CA LEU A 172 4.00 -11.54 -9.08
C LEU A 172 5.43 -12.08 -9.22
N SER A 173 6.43 -11.21 -9.46
CA SER A 173 7.83 -11.63 -9.57
C SER A 173 8.38 -12.24 -8.27
N ARG A 174 8.02 -11.68 -7.10
CA ARG A 174 8.48 -12.18 -5.79
C ARG A 174 7.90 -13.55 -5.43
N GLU A 175 6.65 -13.83 -5.82
CA GLU A 175 6.02 -15.13 -5.60
C GLU A 175 6.64 -16.22 -6.47
N ALA A 176 6.98 -15.91 -7.72
CA ALA A 176 7.68 -16.83 -8.62
C ALA A 176 9.04 -17.27 -8.05
N THR A 177 9.83 -16.32 -7.52
CA THR A 177 11.13 -16.62 -6.89
C THR A 177 10.98 -17.45 -5.60
N THR A 178 9.94 -17.20 -4.79
CA THR A 178 9.69 -17.93 -3.53
C THR A 178 9.19 -19.36 -3.77
N THR A 179 8.50 -19.60 -4.89
CA THR A 179 7.96 -20.92 -5.25
C THR A 179 9.04 -21.82 -5.84
N GLY A 180 9.96 -21.25 -6.63
CA GLY A 180 11.09 -21.99 -7.22
C GLY A 180 12.12 -22.54 -6.21
N SER A 181 12.13 -22.04 -4.96
CA SER A 181 13.09 -22.48 -3.94
C SER A 181 12.61 -23.64 -3.06
N ARG A 182 11.40 -24.18 -3.26
CA ARG A 182 10.84 -25.27 -2.43
C ARG A 182 10.80 -26.65 -3.08
N THR A 183 11.32 -26.81 -4.29
CA THR A 183 11.35 -28.11 -4.99
C THR A 183 12.77 -28.49 -5.42
N SER A 184 13.60 -28.90 -4.47
CA SER A 184 14.66 -29.86 -4.73
C SER A 184 14.32 -31.14 -3.96
N PRO A 185 14.04 -32.27 -4.62
CA PRO A 185 13.96 -33.54 -3.92
C PRO A 185 15.36 -33.89 -3.42
N ALA A 186 15.45 -34.32 -2.15
CA ALA A 186 16.69 -34.86 -1.60
C ALA A 186 17.19 -36.01 -2.49
N PRO A 187 18.50 -36.12 -2.77
CA PRO A 187 19.01 -37.20 -3.60
C PRO A 187 18.76 -38.55 -2.90
N THR A 188 17.94 -39.38 -3.54
CA THR A 188 17.69 -40.77 -3.14
C THR A 188 19.02 -41.51 -3.11
N ARG A 189 19.45 -41.89 -1.92
CA ARG A 189 20.67 -42.66 -1.70
C ARG A 189 20.48 -44.06 -2.29
N ALA A 190 21.22 -44.37 -3.36
CA ALA A 190 21.18 -45.67 -4.02
C ALA A 190 21.66 -46.79 -3.07
N PRO A 191 21.08 -48.00 -3.13
CA PRO A 191 21.51 -49.12 -2.29
C PRO A 191 22.84 -49.68 -2.77
N SER A 192 23.73 -49.93 -1.82
CA SER A 192 25.02 -50.58 -2.04
C SER A 192 24.80 -52.05 -2.45
N HIS A 193 25.28 -52.44 -3.64
CA HIS A 193 25.36 -53.84 -4.05
C HIS A 193 26.51 -54.57 -3.34
N PRO A 194 26.33 -55.84 -2.93
CA PRO A 194 27.42 -56.66 -2.41
C PRO A 194 28.12 -57.46 -3.53
N GLY A 195 29.45 -57.55 -3.46
CA GLY A 195 30.21 -58.74 -3.85
C GLY A 195 30.81 -58.80 -5.27
N GLN A 196 32.15 -58.76 -5.31
CA GLN A 196 33.11 -59.61 -6.07
C GLN A 196 34.47 -58.89 -5.99
N ALA A 197 35.61 -59.50 -5.59
CA ALA A 197 36.02 -60.89 -5.46
C ALA A 197 36.90 -61.10 -4.21
#